data_AF-A0AAN5CD04-F1
#
_entry.id   AF-A0AAN5CD04-F1
#
_cell.length_a   1.000
_cell.length_b   1.000
_cell.length_c   1.000
_cell.angle_alpha   90.00
_cell.angle_beta   90.00
_cell.angle_gamma   90.00
#
_symmetry.space_group_name_H-M   'P 1'
#
loop_
_entity.id
_entity.type
_entity.pdbx_description
1 polymer ?
#
loop_
_entity_poly.entity_id
_entity_poly.type
_entity_poly.pdbx_seq_one_letter_code
_entity_poly.pdbx_strand_id
1 'polypeptide(L)'
;EVSFNRQEAISWNQAQSKLVYFRNPDGCMRDFEAERWTGYTGEGQLRCVSTGNGTAKVLVVGNSYGYRAFPVLHRLFAGRYAQMRMFTKSSRVFLTHDTSTRYFAGKEKIVVEKFQPDITFLIEKDTFKTLMTPIEGKVEDDPITKYMQGAIDLLSNCSGTVVVDAQYAKPNFTDGITYMIQKRLLQGKENFEDLKVSRKEYEAEFANERARMATLKNENVIVHKVEDDLCPGEYCYFFNRDNMHAYYGDKAAHLTSEGLKLLESKYSEIIEDFLLRFQSNGSIIPDL
;
A
#
# COMPACT_ATOMS: atom_id res chain seq x y z
N GLU A 1 -6.85 16.08 29.89
CA GLU A 1 -6.39 14.69 29.68
C GLU A 1 -7.35 14.01 28.73
N VAL A 2 -6.84 13.31 27.72
CA VAL A 2 -7.69 12.46 26.87
C VAL A 2 -7.91 11.16 27.63
N SER A 3 -9.15 10.90 28.05
CA SER A 3 -9.52 9.66 28.74
C SER A 3 -9.94 8.64 27.71
N PHE A 4 -9.17 7.56 27.55
CA PHE A 4 -9.49 6.44 26.68
C PHE A 4 -9.98 5.23 27.50
N ASN A 5 -10.74 4.34 26.86
CA ASN A 5 -11.16 3.10 27.50
C ASN A 5 -10.01 2.07 27.48
N ARG A 6 -9.29 1.97 28.60
CA ARG A 6 -8.12 1.08 28.73
C ARG A 6 -8.42 -0.39 28.43
N GLN A 7 -9.57 -0.90 28.85
CA GLN A 7 -9.90 -2.31 28.63
C GLN A 7 -10.18 -2.59 27.15
N GLU A 8 -10.86 -1.65 26.47
CA GLU A 8 -11.10 -1.71 25.04
C GLU A 8 -9.78 -1.65 24.26
N ALA A 9 -8.90 -0.70 24.58
CA ALA A 9 -7.58 -0.58 23.97
C ALA A 9 -6.72 -1.85 24.14
N ILE A 10 -6.73 -2.48 25.32
CA ILE A 10 -6.04 -3.76 25.57
C ILE A 10 -6.61 -4.85 24.65
N SER A 11 -7.93 -5.01 24.64
CA SER A 11 -8.61 -6.05 23.86
C SER A 11 -8.40 -5.87 22.36
N TRP A 12 -8.46 -4.63 21.86
CA TRP A 12 -8.24 -4.31 20.46
C TRP A 12 -6.82 -4.61 20.02
N ASN A 13 -5.81 -4.13 20.76
CA ASN A 13 -4.40 -4.38 20.41
C ASN A 13 -4.05 -5.86 20.51
N GLN A 14 -4.62 -6.59 21.49
CA GLN A 14 -4.46 -8.04 21.57
C GLN A 14 -5.04 -8.75 20.33
N ALA A 15 -6.20 -8.34 19.84
CA ALA A 15 -6.79 -8.92 18.63
C ALA A 15 -5.92 -8.64 17.40
N GLN A 16 -5.48 -7.39 17.22
CA GLN A 16 -4.68 -6.98 16.07
C GLN A 16 -3.29 -7.62 16.03
N SER A 17 -2.65 -7.85 17.18
CA SER A 17 -1.35 -8.54 17.26
C SER A 17 -1.36 -9.98 16.72
N LYS A 18 -2.56 -10.59 16.63
CA LYS A 18 -2.75 -11.97 16.15
C LYS A 18 -3.18 -12.03 14.68
N LEU A 19 -3.47 -10.90 14.04
CA LEU A 19 -3.93 -10.86 12.66
C LEU A 19 -2.75 -10.99 11.69
N VAL A 20 -2.53 -12.21 11.20
CA VAL A 20 -1.53 -12.48 10.14
C VAL A 20 -2.05 -12.08 8.75
N TYR A 21 -3.34 -12.32 8.51
CA TYR A 21 -4.01 -12.10 7.24
C TYR A 21 -5.36 -11.42 7.48
N PHE A 22 -5.72 -10.46 6.62
CA PHE A 22 -7.08 -9.93 6.57
C PHE A 22 -7.99 -10.89 5.82
N ARG A 23 -9.24 -10.98 6.27
CA ARG A 23 -10.24 -11.69 5.46
C ARG A 23 -10.41 -10.92 4.14
N ASN A 24 -10.35 -11.63 3.02
CA ASN A 24 -10.68 -11.00 1.73
C ASN A 24 -12.11 -10.45 1.79
N PRO A 25 -12.36 -9.27 1.18
CA PRO A 25 -13.70 -8.68 1.15
C PRO A 25 -14.75 -9.65 0.60
N ASP A 26 -16.00 -9.47 1.01
CA ASP A 26 -17.10 -10.25 0.46
C ASP A 26 -17.23 -10.00 -1.05
N GLY A 27 -17.55 -11.06 -1.80
CA GLY A 27 -17.58 -11.01 -3.27
C GLY A 27 -16.19 -11.02 -3.93
N CYS A 28 -15.12 -11.17 -3.15
CA CYS A 28 -13.78 -11.38 -3.66
C CYS A 28 -13.48 -12.88 -3.71
N MET A 29 -13.33 -13.42 -4.93
CA MET A 29 -13.13 -14.84 -5.19
C MET A 29 -11.72 -15.14 -5.68
N ARG A 30 -11.33 -16.42 -5.62
CA ARG A 30 -10.04 -16.88 -6.18
C ARG A 30 -9.94 -16.53 -7.66
N ASP A 31 -8.81 -15.96 -8.05
CA ASP A 31 -8.57 -15.48 -9.40
C ASP A 31 -7.97 -16.55 -10.32
N PHE A 32 -8.82 -17.49 -10.76
CA PHE A 32 -8.43 -18.56 -11.69
C PHE A 32 -7.92 -18.05 -13.04
N GLU A 33 -8.28 -16.83 -13.43
CA GLU A 33 -7.88 -16.25 -14.69
C GLU A 33 -6.41 -15.80 -14.64
N ALA A 34 -6.01 -15.06 -13.60
CA ALA A 34 -4.60 -14.71 -13.41
C ALA A 34 -3.74 -15.95 -13.15
N GLU A 35 -4.27 -16.95 -12.44
CA GLU A 35 -3.57 -18.24 -12.29
C GLU A 35 -3.31 -18.90 -13.64
N ARG A 36 -4.26 -18.85 -14.58
CA ARG A 36 -4.09 -19.39 -15.93
C ARG A 36 -3.09 -18.57 -16.76
N TRP A 37 -3.18 -17.25 -16.73
CA TRP A 37 -2.26 -16.39 -17.47
C TRP A 37 -0.82 -16.56 -17.02
N THR A 38 -0.63 -16.69 -15.72
CA THR A 38 0.68 -16.64 -15.11
C THR A 38 1.24 -18.01 -14.78
N GLY A 39 0.40 -19.03 -14.60
CA GLY A 39 0.78 -20.35 -14.08
C GLY A 39 1.22 -20.32 -12.61
N TYR A 40 0.86 -19.28 -11.83
CA TYR A 40 1.24 -19.15 -10.42
C TYR A 40 0.04 -19.32 -9.49
N THR A 41 0.12 -20.30 -8.59
CA THR A 41 -0.96 -20.67 -7.65
C THR A 41 -0.54 -20.52 -6.17
N GLY A 42 0.65 -20.00 -5.90
CA GLY A 42 1.15 -19.81 -4.53
C GLY A 42 0.45 -18.65 -3.82
N GLU A 43 0.31 -18.74 -2.49
CA GLU A 43 -0.31 -17.70 -1.65
C GLU A 43 -1.67 -17.23 -2.19
N GLY A 44 -2.55 -18.18 -2.53
CA GLY A 44 -3.85 -17.89 -3.16
C GLY A 44 -4.72 -16.88 -2.41
N GLN A 45 -4.54 -16.72 -1.09
CA GLN A 45 -5.25 -15.70 -0.32
C GLN A 45 -4.84 -14.25 -0.66
N LEU A 46 -3.64 -14.04 -1.22
CA LEU A 46 -3.19 -12.76 -1.78
C LEU A 46 -3.61 -12.60 -3.26
N ARG A 47 -4.39 -13.53 -3.81
CA ARG A 47 -4.94 -13.46 -5.17
C ARG A 47 -6.44 -13.39 -5.09
N CYS A 48 -7.02 -12.37 -5.69
CA CYS A 48 -8.45 -12.22 -5.63
C CYS A 48 -8.99 -11.41 -6.80
N VAL A 49 -10.18 -11.76 -7.27
CA VAL A 49 -10.94 -11.01 -8.24
C VAL A 49 -12.36 -10.81 -7.73
N SER A 50 -12.85 -9.59 -7.84
CA SER A 50 -14.23 -9.23 -7.52
C SER A 50 -14.87 -8.58 -8.74
N THR A 51 -16.14 -8.89 -8.99
CA THR A 51 -16.94 -8.29 -10.07
C THR A 51 -17.99 -7.38 -9.44
N GLY A 52 -18.21 -6.22 -10.06
CA GLY A 52 -19.15 -5.20 -9.59
C GLY A 52 -20.00 -4.63 -10.74
N ASN A 53 -20.91 -3.72 -10.40
CA ASN A 53 -21.84 -3.11 -11.36
C ASN A 53 -21.35 -1.76 -11.90
N GLY A 54 -20.11 -1.36 -11.60
CA GLY A 54 -19.51 -0.15 -12.14
C GLY A 54 -18.83 -0.40 -13.48
N THR A 55 -17.91 0.49 -13.85
CA THR A 55 -17.24 0.44 -15.17
C THR A 55 -15.72 0.27 -15.07
N ALA A 56 -15.10 0.71 -13.96
CA ALA A 56 -13.64 0.69 -13.85
C ALA A 56 -13.07 -0.73 -13.68
N LYS A 57 -11.92 -0.98 -14.30
CA LYS A 57 -11.06 -2.14 -14.07
C LYS A 57 -9.92 -1.73 -13.15
N VAL A 58 -9.91 -2.23 -11.94
CA VAL A 58 -8.99 -1.82 -10.88
C VAL A 58 -8.01 -2.95 -10.59
N LEU A 59 -6.71 -2.66 -10.61
CA LEU A 59 -5.65 -3.61 -10.27
C LEU A 59 -4.90 -3.14 -9.02
N VAL A 60 -4.66 -4.04 -8.07
CA VAL A 60 -3.76 -3.82 -6.94
C VAL A 60 -2.61 -4.81 -7.03
N VAL A 61 -1.39 -4.30 -7.18
CA VAL A 61 -0.13 -5.05 -7.20
C VAL A 61 0.77 -4.60 -6.05
N GLY A 62 1.79 -5.40 -5.74
CA GLY A 62 2.75 -5.14 -4.67
C GLY A 62 2.89 -6.33 -3.74
N ASN A 63 3.01 -6.07 -2.44
CA ASN A 63 3.25 -7.13 -1.46
C ASN A 63 2.19 -7.20 -0.35
N SER A 64 2.58 -7.70 0.81
CA SER A 64 1.70 -7.82 1.96
C SER A 64 1.09 -6.47 2.39
N TYR A 65 1.69 -5.33 2.01
CA TYR A 65 1.10 -4.00 2.20
C TYR A 65 -0.08 -3.75 1.26
N GLY A 66 0.07 -4.01 -0.04
CA GLY A 66 -1.05 -3.91 -0.99
C GLY A 66 -2.17 -4.88 -0.67
N TYR A 67 -1.84 -6.06 -0.17
CA TYR A 67 -2.83 -7.00 0.35
C TYR A 67 -3.62 -6.43 1.55
N ARG A 68 -2.96 -5.73 2.48
CA ARG A 68 -3.63 -5.09 3.63
C ARG A 68 -4.47 -3.89 3.21
N ALA A 69 -4.04 -3.14 2.20
CA ALA A 69 -4.78 -2.00 1.65
C ALA A 69 -5.99 -2.44 0.81
N PHE A 70 -5.97 -3.65 0.23
CA PHE A 70 -7.01 -4.09 -0.69
C PHE A 70 -8.45 -4.00 -0.14
N PRO A 71 -8.78 -4.42 1.09
CA PRO A 71 -10.12 -4.25 1.63
C PRO A 71 -10.59 -2.80 1.75
N VAL A 72 -9.67 -1.86 1.96
CA VAL A 72 -9.98 -0.43 1.99
C VAL A 72 -10.31 0.06 0.59
N LEU A 73 -9.42 -0.19 -0.38
CA LEU A 73 -9.65 0.19 -1.77
C LEU A 73 -10.93 -0.45 -2.33
N HIS A 74 -11.18 -1.72 -2.01
CA HIS A 74 -12.37 -2.45 -2.44
C HIS A 74 -13.65 -1.77 -1.95
N ARG A 75 -13.67 -1.33 -0.69
CA ARG A 75 -14.79 -0.56 -0.13
C ARG A 75 -14.93 0.81 -0.78
N LEU A 76 -13.82 1.53 -0.99
CA LEU A 76 -13.86 2.87 -1.60
C LEU A 76 -14.33 2.84 -3.06
N PHE A 77 -14.04 1.77 -3.79
CA PHE A 77 -14.54 1.55 -5.15
C PHE A 77 -15.94 0.90 -5.21
N ALA A 78 -16.61 0.64 -4.08
CA ALA A 78 -17.89 -0.07 -4.08
C ALA A 78 -18.92 0.56 -5.03
N GLY A 79 -19.44 -0.25 -5.95
CA GLY A 79 -20.38 0.20 -6.99
C GLY A 79 -19.75 0.97 -8.16
N ARG A 80 -18.43 1.17 -8.18
CA ARG A 80 -17.71 1.97 -9.19
C ARG A 80 -16.80 1.14 -10.11
N TYR A 81 -16.48 -0.10 -9.74
CA TYR A 81 -15.71 -1.02 -10.58
C TYR A 81 -16.58 -2.07 -11.29
N ALA A 82 -16.20 -2.44 -12.51
CA ALA A 82 -16.68 -3.62 -13.21
C ALA A 82 -15.91 -4.86 -12.75
N GLN A 83 -14.59 -4.76 -12.65
CA GLN A 83 -13.72 -5.81 -12.10
C GLN A 83 -12.59 -5.21 -11.27
N MET A 84 -12.36 -5.74 -10.08
CA MET A 84 -11.25 -5.36 -9.22
C MET A 84 -10.40 -6.59 -8.88
N ARG A 85 -9.10 -6.51 -9.11
CA ARG A 85 -8.14 -7.62 -8.98
C ARG A 85 -7.03 -7.27 -7.99
N MET A 86 -6.77 -8.18 -7.07
CA MET A 86 -5.59 -8.18 -6.20
C MET A 86 -4.58 -9.22 -6.69
N PHE A 87 -3.36 -8.78 -6.99
CA PHE A 87 -2.27 -9.63 -7.46
C PHE A 87 -0.95 -9.29 -6.73
N THR A 88 -0.91 -9.52 -5.42
CA THR A 88 0.20 -9.13 -4.53
C THR A 88 1.02 -10.31 -4.00
N LYS A 89 2.33 -10.24 -3.80
CA LYS A 89 3.09 -11.40 -3.27
C LYS A 89 3.84 -11.03 -1.99
N SER A 90 3.77 -11.86 -0.94
CA SER A 90 4.52 -11.57 0.30
C SER A 90 6.00 -11.36 -0.01
N SER A 91 6.56 -10.30 0.58
CA SER A 91 7.94 -9.83 0.42
C SER A 91 8.37 -9.37 -0.99
N ARG A 92 7.45 -9.36 -1.97
CA ARG A 92 7.77 -8.88 -3.32
C ARG A 92 8.08 -7.38 -3.32
N VAL A 93 9.06 -6.96 -4.11
CA VAL A 93 9.36 -5.53 -4.31
C VAL A 93 9.45 -5.19 -5.80
N PHE A 94 8.38 -4.71 -6.39
CA PHE A 94 8.25 -4.42 -7.81
C PHE A 94 9.18 -3.30 -8.28
N LEU A 95 9.37 -2.26 -7.47
CA LEU A 95 10.20 -1.08 -7.81
C LEU A 95 11.70 -1.33 -7.76
N THR A 96 12.14 -2.47 -7.24
CA THR A 96 13.56 -2.80 -7.14
C THR A 96 13.83 -4.22 -7.63
N HIS A 97 15.10 -4.56 -7.82
CA HIS A 97 15.48 -5.88 -8.30
C HIS A 97 15.33 -6.93 -7.19
N ASP A 98 14.18 -7.60 -7.16
CA ASP A 98 13.88 -8.65 -6.19
C ASP A 98 14.48 -10.00 -6.60
N THR A 99 15.49 -10.43 -5.87
CA THR A 99 16.12 -11.74 -6.05
C THR A 99 15.44 -12.84 -5.22
N SER A 100 14.59 -12.48 -4.25
CA SER A 100 13.99 -13.38 -3.27
C SER A 100 12.73 -14.09 -3.78
N THR A 101 11.98 -13.46 -4.69
CA THR A 101 10.72 -14.01 -5.23
C THR A 101 10.80 -14.36 -6.72
N ARG A 102 11.94 -14.90 -7.17
CA ARG A 102 12.23 -15.20 -8.59
C ARG A 102 11.14 -15.97 -9.37
N TYR A 103 10.40 -16.87 -8.71
CA TYR A 103 9.32 -17.63 -9.35
C TYR A 103 8.04 -16.80 -9.59
N PHE A 104 7.95 -15.66 -8.91
CA PHE A 104 6.89 -14.68 -9.04
C PHE A 104 7.29 -13.50 -9.93
N ALA A 105 8.59 -13.20 -10.01
CA ALA A 105 9.11 -12.12 -10.84
C ALA A 105 8.59 -12.21 -12.29
N GLY A 106 8.04 -11.10 -12.79
CA GLY A 106 7.49 -10.99 -14.14
C GLY A 106 6.06 -11.51 -14.30
N LYS A 107 5.46 -12.11 -13.27
CA LYS A 107 4.05 -12.52 -13.31
C LYS A 107 3.13 -11.30 -13.28
N GLU A 108 3.51 -10.24 -12.56
CA GLU A 108 2.74 -8.99 -12.51
C GLU A 108 2.68 -8.31 -13.89
N LYS A 109 3.78 -8.38 -14.65
CA LYS A 109 3.83 -7.94 -16.06
C LYS A 109 2.74 -8.62 -16.88
N ILE A 110 2.66 -9.94 -16.80
CA ILE A 110 1.65 -10.72 -17.53
C ILE A 110 0.23 -10.29 -17.12
N VAL A 111 0.00 -10.06 -15.82
CA VAL A 111 -1.32 -9.65 -15.33
C VAL A 111 -1.69 -8.26 -15.81
N VAL A 112 -0.81 -7.27 -15.70
CA VAL A 112 -1.13 -5.91 -16.16
C VAL A 112 -1.34 -5.87 -17.68
N GLU A 113 -0.53 -6.60 -18.45
CA GLU A 113 -0.66 -6.68 -19.91
C GLU A 113 -1.95 -7.37 -20.35
N LYS A 114 -2.38 -8.45 -19.67
CA LYS A 114 -3.61 -9.17 -20.00
C LYS A 114 -4.86 -8.48 -19.47
N PHE A 115 -4.77 -7.93 -18.27
CA PHE A 115 -5.91 -7.32 -17.61
C PHE A 115 -6.20 -5.92 -18.14
N GLN A 116 -5.20 -5.13 -18.57
CA GLN A 116 -5.37 -3.75 -19.04
C GLN A 116 -6.27 -2.92 -18.11
N PRO A 117 -5.84 -2.66 -16.86
CA PRO A 117 -6.63 -1.92 -15.88
C PRO A 117 -6.80 -0.44 -16.25
N ASP A 118 -7.92 0.16 -15.86
CA ASP A 118 -8.10 1.61 -15.97
C ASP A 118 -7.30 2.34 -14.88
N ILE A 119 -7.13 1.69 -13.72
CA ILE A 119 -6.27 2.18 -12.64
C ILE A 119 -5.52 1.03 -11.95
N THR A 120 -4.22 1.23 -11.74
CA THR A 120 -3.36 0.30 -11.00
C THR A 120 -2.82 0.97 -9.74
N PHE A 121 -3.01 0.34 -8.59
CA PHE A 121 -2.35 0.70 -7.34
C PHE A 121 -1.15 -0.23 -7.13
N LEU A 122 0.05 0.35 -7.07
CA LEU A 122 1.27 -0.31 -6.64
C LEU A 122 1.53 0.04 -5.18
N ILE A 123 1.26 -0.92 -4.30
CA ILE A 123 1.36 -0.73 -2.85
C ILE A 123 2.29 -1.79 -2.28
N GLU A 124 3.49 -1.35 -1.91
CA GLU A 124 4.51 -2.23 -1.37
C GLU A 124 5.43 -1.51 -0.40
N LYS A 125 5.92 -2.28 0.55
CA LYS A 125 7.09 -1.88 1.33
C LYS A 125 8.34 -2.58 0.84
N ASP A 126 9.38 -1.81 0.54
CA ASP A 126 10.73 -2.29 0.32
C ASP A 126 11.36 -2.75 1.64
N THR A 127 11.22 -4.04 1.91
CA THR A 127 11.80 -4.68 3.09
C THR A 127 13.31 -4.80 3.03
N PHE A 128 13.92 -4.67 1.85
CA PHE A 128 15.36 -4.78 1.64
C PHE A 128 16.07 -3.43 1.76
N LYS A 129 15.31 -2.33 1.88
CA LYS A 129 15.81 -0.95 1.95
C LYS A 129 16.65 -0.52 0.75
N THR A 130 16.44 -1.17 -0.40
CA THR A 130 17.09 -0.84 -1.66
C THR A 130 16.76 0.58 -2.12
N LEU A 131 15.49 1.01 -2.02
CA LEU A 131 15.07 2.38 -2.38
C LEU A 131 15.70 3.47 -1.49
N MET A 132 16.18 3.11 -0.30
CA MET A 132 16.79 4.03 0.65
C MET A 132 18.31 4.08 0.55
N THR A 133 18.94 3.25 -0.31
CA THR A 133 20.40 3.28 -0.47
C THR A 133 20.85 4.65 -0.99
N PRO A 134 22.04 5.14 -0.58
CA PRO A 134 22.59 6.39 -1.06
C PRO A 134 22.59 6.48 -2.59
N ILE A 135 22.26 7.64 -3.12
CA ILE A 135 22.42 7.96 -4.55
C ILE A 135 23.87 8.36 -4.78
N GLU A 136 24.55 7.67 -5.68
CA GLU A 136 25.90 8.01 -6.11
C GLU A 136 25.84 8.83 -7.41
N GLY A 137 26.24 10.11 -7.35
CA GLY A 137 26.22 11.00 -8.51
C GLY A 137 24.84 11.62 -8.78
N LYS A 138 24.44 11.68 -10.06
CA LYS A 138 23.14 12.22 -10.47
C LYS A 138 22.03 11.20 -10.29
N VAL A 139 20.88 11.62 -9.77
CA VAL A 139 19.74 10.72 -9.51
C VAL A 139 19.23 10.06 -10.79
N GLU A 140 19.29 10.75 -11.93
CA GLU A 140 18.85 10.21 -13.23
C GLU A 140 19.76 9.07 -13.73
N ASP A 141 21.01 9.04 -13.27
CA ASP A 141 21.99 8.03 -13.65
C ASP A 141 22.02 6.81 -12.73
N ASP A 142 21.43 6.94 -11.54
CA ASP A 142 21.37 5.91 -10.50
C ASP A 142 20.68 4.62 -11.01
N PRO A 143 21.31 3.43 -10.86
CA PRO A 143 20.77 2.18 -11.38
C PRO A 143 19.40 1.81 -10.80
N ILE A 144 19.14 2.16 -9.54
CA ILE A 144 17.86 1.88 -8.87
C ILE A 144 16.78 2.78 -9.47
N THR A 145 17.09 4.05 -9.73
CA THR A 145 16.19 5.00 -10.42
C THR A 145 15.84 4.52 -11.82
N LYS A 146 16.84 4.06 -12.60
CA LYS A 146 16.61 3.50 -13.94
C LYS A 146 15.73 2.26 -13.92
N TYR A 147 15.94 1.36 -12.96
CA TYR A 147 15.11 0.18 -12.78
C TYR A 147 13.68 0.55 -12.38
N MET A 148 13.53 1.45 -11.41
CA MET A 148 12.24 1.95 -10.93
C MET A 148 11.45 2.60 -12.06
N GLN A 149 12.09 3.45 -12.88
CA GLN A 149 11.47 4.05 -14.07
C GLN A 149 10.98 2.98 -15.04
N GLY A 150 11.80 1.96 -15.36
CA GLY A 150 11.36 0.87 -16.24
C GLY A 150 10.20 0.05 -15.67
N ALA A 151 10.14 -0.13 -14.36
CA ALA A 151 9.02 -0.78 -13.68
C ALA A 151 7.73 0.07 -13.77
N ILE A 152 7.83 1.38 -13.55
CA ILE A 152 6.71 2.31 -13.69
C ILE A 152 6.27 2.46 -15.14
N ASP A 153 7.18 2.47 -16.10
CA ASP A 153 6.88 2.48 -17.54
C ASP A 153 6.02 1.28 -17.93
N LEU A 154 6.35 0.10 -17.40
CA LEU A 154 5.54 -1.10 -17.64
C LEU A 154 4.10 -0.93 -17.15
N LEU A 155 3.90 -0.41 -15.93
CA LEU A 155 2.56 -0.22 -15.37
C LEU A 155 1.80 0.89 -16.11
N SER A 156 2.45 2.02 -16.37
CA SER A 156 1.84 3.20 -16.99
C SER A 156 1.47 2.97 -18.44
N ASN A 157 2.23 2.15 -19.19
CA ASN A 157 1.89 1.78 -20.56
C ASN A 157 0.68 0.82 -20.66
N CYS A 158 0.37 0.10 -19.58
CA CYS A 158 -0.72 -0.88 -19.55
C CYS A 158 -1.92 -0.42 -18.71
N SER A 159 -1.85 0.76 -18.08
CA SER A 159 -2.89 1.27 -17.18
C SER A 159 -3.30 2.69 -17.56
N GLY A 160 -4.58 3.02 -17.41
CA GLY A 160 -5.04 4.41 -17.59
C GLY A 160 -4.41 5.36 -16.57
N THR A 161 -4.39 4.99 -15.30
CA THR A 161 -3.71 5.69 -14.19
C THR A 161 -2.91 4.71 -13.34
N VAL A 162 -1.75 5.12 -12.84
CA VAL A 162 -0.96 4.34 -11.88
C VAL A 162 -0.78 5.15 -10.61
N VAL A 163 -1.14 4.56 -9.47
CA VAL A 163 -0.93 5.13 -8.14
C VAL A 163 0.18 4.33 -7.48
N VAL A 164 1.22 5.01 -7.00
CA VAL A 164 2.37 4.40 -6.34
C VAL A 164 2.45 4.96 -4.94
N ASP A 165 2.33 4.10 -3.94
CA ASP A 165 2.59 4.51 -2.56
C ASP A 165 4.08 4.69 -2.33
N ALA A 166 4.44 5.82 -1.71
CA ALA A 166 5.75 6.03 -1.12
C ALA A 166 6.00 5.05 0.04
N GLN A 167 7.26 4.93 0.44
CA GLN A 167 7.66 3.94 1.43
C GLN A 167 7.14 4.23 2.85
N TYR A 168 6.64 3.18 3.48
CA TYR A 168 6.12 3.20 4.85
C TYR A 168 7.25 3.14 5.89
N ALA A 169 7.20 4.02 6.90
CA ALA A 169 8.05 3.90 8.09
C ALA A 169 7.87 2.54 8.77
N LYS A 170 9.00 1.95 9.18
CA LYS A 170 9.01 0.77 10.04
C LYS A 170 9.48 1.18 11.44
N PRO A 171 8.61 1.16 12.44
CA PRO A 171 9.03 1.35 13.82
C PRO A 171 10.15 0.37 14.20
N ASN A 172 11.28 0.87 14.69
CA ASN A 172 12.44 0.05 15.05
C ASN A 172 12.29 -0.53 16.47
N PHE A 173 11.33 -1.45 16.63
CA PHE A 173 11.10 -2.14 17.89
C PHE A 173 11.25 -3.65 17.73
N THR A 174 11.69 -4.32 18.81
CA THR A 174 11.87 -5.78 18.86
C THR A 174 10.54 -6.53 18.72
N ASP A 175 9.45 -5.92 19.20
CA ASP A 175 8.10 -6.46 19.15
C ASP A 175 7.17 -5.57 18.32
N GLY A 176 6.01 -6.11 17.91
CA GLY A 176 4.99 -5.33 17.19
C GLY A 176 4.36 -4.27 18.10
N ILE A 177 3.96 -3.13 17.52
CA ILE A 177 3.42 -1.99 18.28
C ILE A 177 2.16 -2.37 19.05
N THR A 178 1.25 -3.12 18.44
CA THR A 178 0.06 -3.67 19.12
C THR A 178 0.41 -4.41 20.42
N TYR A 179 1.36 -5.34 20.36
CA TYR A 179 1.79 -6.11 21.52
C TYR A 179 2.45 -5.22 22.58
N MET A 180 3.29 -4.26 22.16
CA MET A 180 3.92 -3.31 23.08
C MET A 180 2.89 -2.47 23.83
N ILE A 181 1.90 -1.93 23.13
CA ILE A 181 0.83 -1.13 23.74
C ILE A 181 0.00 -2.00 24.68
N GLN A 182 -0.48 -3.16 24.22
CA GLN A 182 -1.23 -4.09 25.06
C GLN A 182 -0.48 -4.43 26.36
N LYS A 183 0.80 -4.79 26.26
CA LYS A 183 1.63 -5.18 27.42
C LYS A 183 1.81 -4.03 28.40
N ARG A 184 2.06 -2.81 27.92
CA ARG A 184 2.23 -1.62 28.77
C ARG A 184 0.92 -1.24 29.46
N LEU A 185 -0.19 -1.26 28.72
CA LEU A 185 -1.50 -1.03 29.31
C LEU A 185 -1.85 -2.09 30.37
N LEU A 186 -1.50 -3.37 30.19
CA LEU A 186 -1.68 -4.39 31.24
C LEU A 186 -0.85 -4.10 32.50
N GLN A 187 0.31 -3.45 32.36
CA GLN A 187 1.18 -3.04 33.46
C GLN A 187 0.79 -1.72 34.11
N GLY A 188 -0.28 -1.05 33.65
CA GLY A 188 -0.64 0.29 34.13
C GLY A 188 0.31 1.39 33.68
N LYS A 189 1.06 1.16 32.59
CA LYS A 189 1.93 2.17 31.98
C LYS A 189 1.17 2.87 30.86
N GLU A 190 1.11 4.20 30.96
CA GLU A 190 0.37 5.06 30.02
C GLU A 190 1.29 6.03 29.26
N ASN A 191 2.60 5.97 29.51
CA ASN A 191 3.57 6.72 28.71
C ASN A 191 3.94 5.94 27.43
N PHE A 192 3.61 6.53 26.30
CA PHE A 192 3.87 6.02 24.95
C PHE A 192 4.61 7.03 24.07
N GLU A 193 5.25 8.04 24.67
CA GLU A 193 5.96 9.10 23.92
C GLU A 193 7.19 8.58 23.16
N ASP A 194 7.66 7.37 23.44
CA ASP A 194 8.68 6.67 22.66
C ASP A 194 8.12 6.00 21.39
N LEU A 195 6.80 5.83 21.27
CA LEU A 195 6.14 5.23 20.10
C LEU A 195 5.82 6.27 19.01
N LYS A 196 6.83 7.08 18.69
CA LYS A 196 6.78 8.09 17.64
C LYS A 196 8.16 8.33 17.05
N VAL A 197 8.19 8.94 15.88
CA VAL A 197 9.41 9.48 15.24
C VAL A 197 9.15 10.92 14.82
N SER A 198 10.16 11.78 14.77
CA SER A 198 9.96 13.12 14.21
C SER A 198 9.75 13.05 12.70
N ARG A 199 8.97 13.98 12.15
CA ARG A 199 8.81 14.11 10.69
C ARG A 199 10.15 14.30 9.99
N LYS A 200 11.08 15.03 10.62
CA LYS A 200 12.44 15.22 10.10
C LYS A 200 13.21 13.90 9.99
N GLU A 201 13.12 13.02 10.99
CA GLU A 201 13.76 11.70 10.95
C GLU A 201 13.12 10.80 9.89
N TYR A 202 11.79 10.84 9.74
CA TYR A 202 11.09 10.15 8.66
C TYR A 202 11.61 10.62 7.30
N GLU A 203 11.59 11.93 7.05
CA GLU A 203 12.00 12.51 5.77
C GLU A 203 13.47 12.23 5.47
N ALA A 204 14.32 12.15 6.49
CA ALA A 204 15.72 11.78 6.35
C ALA A 204 15.90 10.29 6.01
N GLU A 205 15.12 9.38 6.62
CA GLU A 205 15.17 7.94 6.31
C GLU A 205 14.82 7.67 4.84
N PHE A 206 13.83 8.41 4.31
CA PHE A 206 13.32 8.22 2.95
C PHE A 206 13.84 9.25 1.93
N ALA A 207 14.83 10.07 2.29
CA ALA A 207 15.33 11.15 1.43
C ALA A 207 15.75 10.65 0.03
N ASN A 208 16.44 9.51 -0.03
CA ASN A 208 16.87 8.93 -1.30
C ASN A 208 15.68 8.40 -2.11
N GLU A 209 14.73 7.71 -1.48
CA GLU A 209 13.54 7.21 -2.17
C GLU A 209 12.72 8.36 -2.76
N ARG A 210 12.50 9.43 -1.98
CA ARG A 210 11.82 10.65 -2.43
C ARG A 210 12.53 11.29 -3.61
N ALA A 211 13.86 11.37 -3.56
CA ALA A 211 14.66 11.90 -4.66
C ALA A 211 14.49 11.06 -5.93
N ARG A 212 14.48 9.72 -5.83
CA ARG A 212 14.22 8.82 -6.96
C ARG A 212 12.81 9.01 -7.51
N MET A 213 11.78 8.96 -6.65
CA MET A 213 10.37 9.10 -7.03
C MET A 213 10.08 10.44 -7.72
N ALA A 214 10.77 11.52 -7.33
CA ALA A 214 10.62 12.83 -7.94
C ALA A 214 11.10 12.91 -9.41
N THR A 215 11.84 11.90 -9.90
CA THR A 215 12.32 11.84 -11.28
C THR A 215 11.37 11.14 -12.26
N LEU A 216 10.29 10.53 -11.76
CA LEU A 216 9.33 9.80 -12.59
C LEU A 216 8.71 10.74 -13.64
N LYS A 217 8.70 10.29 -14.91
CA LYS A 217 8.34 11.14 -16.07
C LYS A 217 6.94 10.91 -16.64
N ASN A 218 6.17 10.01 -16.05
CA ASN A 218 4.91 9.53 -16.62
C ASN A 218 3.76 10.45 -16.20
N GLU A 219 3.02 10.99 -17.17
CA GLU A 219 1.91 11.93 -16.93
C GLU A 219 0.71 11.30 -16.20
N ASN A 220 0.56 9.98 -16.30
CA ASN A 220 -0.52 9.22 -15.67
C ASN A 220 -0.12 8.53 -14.36
N VAL A 221 1.02 8.91 -13.77
CA VAL A 221 1.50 8.38 -12.49
C VAL A 221 1.25 9.37 -11.36
N ILE A 222 0.64 8.89 -10.28
CA ILE A 222 0.42 9.60 -9.04
C ILE A 222 1.30 8.97 -7.97
N VAL A 223 2.26 9.74 -7.44
CA VAL A 223 3.02 9.34 -6.26
C VAL A 223 2.25 9.77 -5.01
N HIS A 224 1.74 8.79 -4.27
CA HIS A 224 1.04 9.00 -3.01
C HIS A 224 2.08 9.07 -1.88
N LYS A 225 2.32 10.29 -1.39
CA LYS A 225 3.18 10.58 -0.24
C LYS A 225 2.52 10.16 1.06
N VAL A 226 2.55 8.86 1.36
CA VAL A 226 1.90 8.26 2.54
C VAL A 226 2.34 8.92 3.86
N GLU A 227 3.50 9.58 3.88
CA GLU A 227 3.96 10.33 5.04
C GLU A 227 3.06 11.53 5.40
N ASP A 228 2.40 12.14 4.42
CA ASP A 228 1.52 13.29 4.68
C ASP A 228 0.28 12.86 5.48
N ASP A 229 -0.17 11.61 5.30
CA ASP A 229 -1.32 11.03 6.01
C ASP A 229 -0.91 10.33 7.32
N LEU A 230 0.20 9.60 7.31
CA LEU A 230 0.71 8.88 8.49
C LEU A 230 1.41 9.81 9.50
N CYS A 231 1.84 11.00 9.05
CA CYS A 231 2.59 11.97 9.83
C CYS A 231 2.11 13.42 9.58
N PRO A 232 0.86 13.76 9.94
CA PRO A 232 0.27 15.07 9.64
C PRO A 232 0.88 16.24 10.42
N GLY A 233 1.77 15.99 11.38
CA GLY A 233 2.37 17.02 12.24
C GLY A 233 3.88 16.88 12.39
N GLU A 234 4.43 17.46 13.46
CA GLU A 234 5.87 17.38 13.78
C GLU A 234 6.33 15.96 14.13
N TYR A 235 5.43 15.14 14.66
CA TYR A 235 5.70 13.76 15.07
C TYR A 235 4.75 12.78 14.39
N CYS A 236 5.32 11.67 13.93
CA CYS A 236 4.60 10.53 13.38
C CYS A 236 4.38 9.53 14.52
N TYR A 237 3.20 9.55 15.12
CA TYR A 237 2.84 8.58 16.15
C TYR A 237 2.52 7.23 15.52
N PHE A 238 2.95 6.14 16.16
CA PHE A 238 2.66 4.77 15.69
C PHE A 238 1.35 4.21 16.23
N PHE A 239 0.53 5.07 16.84
CA PHE A 239 -0.75 4.73 17.45
C PHE A 239 -1.67 5.95 17.48
N ASN A 240 -2.98 5.69 17.53
CA ASN A 240 -3.99 6.71 17.75
C ASN A 240 -3.99 7.13 19.22
N ARG A 241 -3.74 8.42 19.46
CA ARG A 241 -3.61 8.99 20.80
C ARG A 241 -4.95 9.11 21.55
N ASP A 242 -6.07 8.97 20.86
CA ASP A 242 -7.40 9.10 21.46
C ASP A 242 -7.94 7.77 21.98
N ASN A 243 -7.54 6.64 21.39
CA ASN A 243 -8.03 5.30 21.75
C ASN A 243 -6.91 4.27 22.02
N MET A 244 -5.63 4.66 21.89
CA MET A 244 -4.45 3.79 22.02
C MET A 244 -4.40 2.64 21.01
N HIS A 245 -5.10 2.71 19.87
CA HIS A 245 -5.01 1.71 18.82
C HIS A 245 -3.72 1.87 18.04
N ALA A 246 -2.87 0.85 18.02
CA ALA A 246 -1.66 0.84 17.21
C ALA A 246 -2.00 0.94 15.71
N TYR A 247 -1.24 1.76 14.97
CA TYR A 247 -1.31 1.79 13.52
C TYR A 247 -0.59 0.60 12.87
N TYR A 248 0.32 -0.05 13.60
CA TYR A 248 1.13 -1.17 13.10
C TYR A 248 0.90 -2.46 13.89
N GLY A 249 0.53 -3.53 13.18
CA GLY A 249 -0.01 -4.76 13.76
C GLY A 249 1.03 -5.77 14.22
N ASP A 250 2.12 -5.93 13.49
CA ASP A 250 3.08 -7.03 13.68
C ASP A 250 4.55 -6.57 13.50
N LYS A 251 5.49 -7.51 13.61
CA LYS A 251 6.95 -7.23 13.50
C LYS A 251 7.40 -6.84 12.09
N ALA A 252 6.60 -7.14 11.06
CA ALA A 252 6.82 -6.68 9.71
C ALA A 252 6.25 -5.27 9.48
N ALA A 253 5.64 -4.68 10.52
CA ALA A 253 5.01 -3.37 10.52
C ALA A 253 3.89 -3.26 9.48
N HIS A 254 3.09 -4.32 9.28
CA HIS A 254 1.87 -4.17 8.50
C HIS A 254 0.90 -3.23 9.19
N LEU A 255 0.23 -2.37 8.43
CA LEU A 255 -0.79 -1.49 8.98
C LEU A 255 -1.98 -2.29 9.53
N THR A 256 -2.49 -1.86 10.67
CA THR A 256 -3.78 -2.31 11.22
C THR A 256 -4.94 -1.64 10.48
N SER A 257 -6.17 -2.04 10.79
CA SER A 257 -7.34 -1.30 10.32
C SER A 257 -7.35 0.15 10.80
N GLU A 258 -6.77 0.46 11.96
CA GLU A 258 -6.65 1.84 12.43
C GLU A 258 -5.61 2.63 11.62
N GLY A 259 -4.46 2.01 11.30
CA GLY A 259 -3.42 2.67 10.50
C GLY A 259 -3.88 2.92 9.06
N LEU A 260 -4.61 1.97 8.47
CA LEU A 260 -5.13 2.13 7.10
C LEU A 260 -6.18 3.23 6.98
N LYS A 261 -6.95 3.52 8.04
CA LYS A 261 -7.94 4.62 8.05
C LYS A 261 -7.30 5.97 7.75
N LEU A 262 -6.05 6.18 8.15
CA LEU A 262 -5.33 7.43 7.90
C LEU A 262 -5.16 7.69 6.40
N LEU A 263 -5.00 6.63 5.60
CA LEU A 263 -4.82 6.73 4.15
C LEU A 263 -6.14 6.86 3.37
N GLU A 264 -7.28 6.60 4.02
CA GLU A 264 -8.58 6.52 3.34
C GLU A 264 -8.97 7.82 2.67
N SER A 265 -8.69 8.96 3.31
CA SER A 265 -9.02 10.27 2.75
C SER A 265 -8.28 10.49 1.44
N LYS A 266 -6.97 10.23 1.41
CA LYS A 266 -6.17 10.45 0.22
C LYS A 266 -6.45 9.43 -0.88
N TYR A 267 -6.68 8.16 -0.54
CA TYR A 267 -7.18 7.19 -1.52
C TYR A 267 -8.52 7.61 -2.12
N SER A 268 -9.46 8.11 -1.31
CA SER A 268 -10.75 8.57 -1.81
C SER A 268 -10.58 9.73 -2.78
N GLU A 269 -9.74 10.72 -2.45
CA GLU A 269 -9.43 11.85 -3.34
C GLU A 269 -8.88 11.38 -4.69
N ILE A 270 -7.90 10.47 -4.68
CA ILE A 270 -7.29 9.91 -5.89
C ILE A 270 -8.33 9.15 -6.74
N ILE A 271 -9.18 8.37 -6.08
CA ILE A 271 -10.23 7.58 -6.74
C ILE A 271 -11.27 8.51 -7.38
N GLU A 272 -11.73 9.53 -6.68
CA GLU A 272 -12.71 10.49 -7.22
C GLU A 272 -12.13 11.27 -8.40
N ASP A 273 -10.90 11.77 -8.32
CA ASP A 273 -10.22 12.42 -9.45
C ASP A 273 -10.09 11.49 -10.67
N PHE A 274 -9.67 10.24 -10.44
CA PHE A 274 -9.62 9.23 -11.49
C PHE A 274 -10.99 9.01 -12.15
N LEU A 275 -12.05 8.85 -11.36
CA LEU A 275 -13.40 8.61 -11.87
C LEU A 275 -13.93 9.79 -12.70
N LEU A 276 -13.65 11.03 -12.28
CA LEU A 276 -14.01 12.24 -13.03
C LEU A 276 -13.34 12.27 -14.41
N ARG A 277 -12.03 11.97 -14.47
CA ARG A 277 -11.27 11.91 -15.74
C ARG A 277 -11.73 10.73 -16.61
N PHE A 278 -11.99 9.59 -16.01
CA PHE A 278 -12.42 8.38 -16.70
C PHE A 278 -13.79 8.55 -17.39
N GLN A 279 -14.76 9.18 -16.71
CA GLN A 279 -16.07 9.50 -17.28
C GLN A 279 -15.99 10.53 -18.41
N SER A 280 -15.10 11.51 -18.28
CA SER A 280 -14.91 12.56 -19.28
C SER A 280 -14.36 11.98 -20.59
N ASN A 281 -13.44 11.02 -20.53
CA ASN A 281 -12.89 10.35 -21.70
C ASN A 281 -13.87 9.37 -22.36
N GLY A 282 -14.79 8.78 -21.60
CA GLY A 282 -15.86 7.93 -22.12
C GLY A 282 -17.02 8.67 -22.79
N SER A 283 -17.07 10.00 -22.66
CA SER A 283 -18.14 10.85 -23.20
C SER A 283 -17.85 11.41 -24.60
N ILE A 284 -16.70 11.08 -25.19
CA ILE A 284 -16.45 11.35 -26.62
C ILE A 284 -17.21 10.28 -27.41
N ILE A 285 -18.51 10.54 -27.63
CA ILE A 285 -19.26 9.89 -28.69
C ILE A 285 -18.59 10.34 -30.00
N PRO A 286 -18.08 9.43 -30.85
CA PRO A 286 -17.67 9.83 -32.17
C PRO A 286 -18.92 10.30 -32.91
N ASP A 287 -18.98 11.61 -33.19
CA ASP A 287 -20.03 12.16 -34.05
C ASP A 287 -20.06 11.37 -35.36
N LEU A 288 -21.26 10.86 -35.67
CA LEU A 288 -21.63 10.20 -36.91
C LEU A 288 -21.46 11.12 -38.14
#